data_AF-A0A1C5ANS0-F1
#
_entry.id   AF-A0A1C5ANS0-F1
#
_cell.length_a   1.000
_cell.length_b   1.000
_cell.length_c   1.000
_cell.angle_alpha   90.00
_cell.angle_beta   90.00
_cell.angle_gamma   90.00
#
_symmetry.space_group_name_H-M   'P 1'
#
loop_
_entity.id
_entity.type
_entity.pdbx_description
1 polymer ?
#
loop_
_entity_poly.entity_id
_entity_poly.type
_entity_poly.pdbx_seq_one_letter_code
_entity_poly.pdbx_strand_id
1 'polypeptide(L)'
;AREMGTTEDGTNSINDITPVLNKETGKDVYRSVEIKDRKADDKQTDKLRADVVETVDGGRAVVANIAGTAVDTDGNTHSFEGGHYIWVVGYRDGGKTVTIADSADPNMASYRMSVDNLADWIATRGYTAS
;
A
#
# COMPACT_ATOMS: atom_id res chain seq x y z
N ALA A 1 -0.48 19.30 -2.42
CA ALA A 1 0.92 19.19 -2.90
C ALA A 1 1.96 19.46 -1.79
N ARG A 2 1.81 20.44 -0.89
CA ARG A 2 2.86 20.72 0.14
C ARG A 2 2.78 19.92 1.44
N GLU A 3 1.69 19.20 1.69
CA GLU A 3 1.57 18.38 2.92
C GLU A 3 2.11 16.94 2.76
N MET A 4 2.47 16.49 1.55
CA MET A 4 2.84 15.09 1.29
C MET A 4 4.31 14.83 0.96
N GLY A 5 5.23 15.77 1.23
CA GLY A 5 6.66 15.55 0.98
C GLY A 5 7.01 15.23 -0.49
N THR A 6 6.11 15.50 -1.43
CA THR A 6 6.25 15.15 -2.85
C THR A 6 7.31 16.03 -3.51
N THR A 7 8.49 15.49 -3.82
CA THR A 7 9.44 16.08 -4.77
C THR A 7 9.07 15.67 -6.20
N GLU A 8 9.76 16.21 -7.21
CA GLU A 8 9.59 15.82 -8.62
C GLU A 8 9.88 14.31 -8.88
N ASP A 9 10.51 13.62 -7.92
CA ASP A 9 10.87 12.19 -7.97
C ASP A 9 9.83 11.25 -7.33
N GLY A 10 8.68 11.78 -6.89
CA GLY A 10 7.64 11.00 -6.20
C GLY A 10 7.92 10.82 -4.70
N THR A 11 6.94 10.30 -3.96
CA THR A 11 7.10 10.13 -2.51
C THR A 11 8.00 8.94 -2.21
N ASN A 12 9.23 9.23 -1.76
CA ASN A 12 10.29 8.23 -1.65
C ASN A 12 10.23 7.40 -0.37
N SER A 13 9.42 7.80 0.62
CA SER A 13 9.32 7.04 1.87
C SER A 13 7.89 6.94 2.39
N ILE A 14 7.53 5.74 2.85
CA ILE A 14 6.28 5.56 3.59
C ILE A 14 6.24 6.35 4.91
N ASN A 15 7.41 6.77 5.42
CA ASN A 15 7.51 7.57 6.64
C ASN A 15 6.98 9.00 6.48
N ASP A 16 6.79 9.46 5.25
CA ASP A 16 6.25 10.80 4.97
C ASP A 16 4.75 10.86 5.25
N ILE A 17 4.01 9.78 4.98
CA ILE A 17 2.54 9.76 5.07
C ILE A 17 2.03 9.33 6.45
N THR A 18 2.75 8.46 7.17
CA THR A 18 2.32 7.96 8.49
C THR A 18 1.99 9.08 9.50
N PRO A 19 2.83 10.13 9.67
CA PRO A 19 2.51 11.24 10.57
C PRO A 19 1.26 12.03 10.13
N VAL A 20 1.05 12.17 8.82
CA VAL A 20 -0.13 12.84 8.26
C VAL A 20 -1.39 12.03 8.59
N LEU A 21 -1.36 10.71 8.40
CA LEU A 21 -2.50 9.84 8.75
C LEU A 21 -2.82 9.88 10.24
N ASN A 22 -1.82 9.87 11.11
CA ASN A 22 -2.04 9.99 12.56
C ASN A 22 -2.59 11.36 12.95
N LYS A 23 -2.17 12.43 12.28
CA LYS A 23 -2.73 13.77 12.48
C LYS A 23 -4.20 13.83 12.05
N GLU A 24 -4.54 13.34 10.86
CA GLU A 24 -5.91 13.38 10.32
C GLU A 24 -6.87 12.47 11.08
N THR A 25 -6.40 11.33 11.58
CA THR A 25 -7.22 10.45 12.45
C THR A 25 -7.30 10.94 13.90
N GLY A 26 -6.49 11.94 14.28
CA GLY A 26 -6.38 12.44 15.66
C GLY A 26 -5.83 11.40 16.65
N LYS A 27 -5.20 10.33 16.16
CA LYS A 27 -4.70 9.21 16.97
C LYS A 27 -3.34 8.74 16.43
N ASP A 28 -2.43 8.35 17.33
CA ASP A 28 -1.14 7.76 16.95
C ASP A 28 -1.25 6.23 16.77
N VAL A 29 -1.98 5.80 15.73
CA VAL A 29 -2.29 4.37 15.49
C VAL A 29 -1.52 3.77 14.33
N TYR A 30 -1.23 4.54 13.28
CA TYR A 30 -0.49 4.06 12.14
C TYR A 30 1.01 3.94 12.43
N ARG A 31 1.62 2.87 11.91
CA ARG A 31 3.03 2.55 11.96
C ARG A 31 3.51 2.21 10.56
N SER A 32 4.62 2.83 10.17
CA SER A 32 5.33 2.50 8.93
C SER A 32 6.00 1.13 9.03
N VAL A 33 5.90 0.35 7.97
CA VAL A 33 6.67 -0.88 7.73
C VAL A 33 7.41 -0.72 6.41
N GLU A 34 8.74 -0.73 6.48
CA GLU A 34 9.60 -0.63 5.30
C GLU A 34 9.92 -2.03 4.76
N ILE A 35 9.85 -2.20 3.44
CA ILE A 35 10.44 -3.34 2.72
C ILE A 35 11.63 -2.77 1.95
N LYS A 36 12.86 -3.09 2.36
CA LYS A 36 14.07 -2.43 1.84
C LYS A 36 14.68 -3.14 0.63
N ASP A 37 14.38 -4.42 0.51
CA ASP A 37 14.88 -5.25 -0.57
C ASP A 37 14.11 -4.97 -1.88
N ARG A 38 14.70 -5.32 -3.02
CA ARG A 38 14.11 -5.11 -4.35
C ARG A 38 12.88 -5.99 -4.63
N LYS A 39 12.67 -6.99 -3.78
CA LYS A 39 11.56 -7.94 -3.80
C LYS A 39 11.25 -8.28 -2.36
N ALA A 40 9.98 -8.45 -2.02
CA ALA A 40 9.62 -8.91 -0.70
C ALA A 40 10.01 -10.38 -0.51
N ASP A 41 10.51 -10.73 0.66
CA ASP A 41 10.65 -12.12 1.08
C ASP A 41 9.34 -12.66 1.68
N ASP A 42 9.29 -13.97 1.92
CA ASP A 42 8.09 -14.63 2.46
C ASP A 42 7.67 -14.07 3.82
N LYS A 43 8.63 -13.68 4.68
CA LYS A 43 8.33 -13.13 6.01
C LYS A 43 7.75 -11.73 5.91
N GLN A 44 8.27 -10.89 5.02
CA GLN A 44 7.76 -9.56 4.73
C GLN A 44 6.35 -9.65 4.12
N THR A 45 6.13 -10.62 3.23
CA THR A 45 4.82 -10.86 2.61
C THR A 45 3.80 -11.39 3.62
N ASP A 46 4.18 -12.34 4.48
CA ASP A 46 3.34 -12.85 5.57
C ASP A 46 3.00 -11.74 6.58
N LYS A 47 3.96 -10.87 6.89
CA LYS A 47 3.73 -9.71 7.74
C LYS A 47 2.74 -8.72 7.10
N LEU A 48 2.95 -8.36 5.83
CA LEU A 48 2.01 -7.50 5.09
C LEU A 48 0.60 -8.08 5.13
N ARG A 49 0.48 -9.38 4.88
CA ARG A 49 -0.80 -10.09 4.92
C ARG A 49 -1.46 -10.00 6.30
N ALA A 50 -0.71 -10.23 7.38
CA ALA A 50 -1.23 -10.13 8.74
C ALA A 50 -1.67 -8.69 9.07
N ASP A 51 -0.84 -7.70 8.74
CA ASP A 51 -1.12 -6.29 8.98
C ASP A 51 -2.36 -5.82 8.19
N VAL A 52 -2.53 -6.27 6.94
CA VAL A 52 -3.74 -5.99 6.15
C VAL A 52 -4.98 -6.52 6.84
N VAL A 53 -4.96 -7.76 7.33
CA VAL A 53 -6.11 -8.36 8.03
C VAL A 53 -6.43 -7.57 9.29
N GLU A 54 -5.43 -7.30 10.14
CA GLU A 54 -5.62 -6.59 11.40
C GLU A 54 -6.14 -5.16 11.20
N THR A 55 -5.53 -4.40 10.28
CA THR A 55 -5.91 -3.01 10.01
C THR A 55 -7.32 -2.90 9.41
N VAL A 56 -7.65 -3.77 8.45
CA VAL A 56 -8.97 -3.78 7.79
C VAL A 56 -10.06 -4.21 8.75
N ASP A 57 -9.83 -5.27 9.54
CA ASP A 57 -10.78 -5.71 10.57
C ASP A 57 -10.95 -4.64 11.67
N GLY A 58 -9.90 -3.86 11.92
CA GLY A 58 -9.90 -2.67 12.78
C GLY A 58 -10.64 -1.46 12.20
N GLY A 59 -11.26 -1.58 11.02
CA GLY A 59 -12.04 -0.53 10.35
C GLY A 59 -11.18 0.58 9.72
N ARG A 60 -9.90 0.30 9.45
CA ARG A 60 -8.95 1.22 8.84
C ARG A 60 -8.41 0.63 7.53
N ALA A 61 -7.71 1.42 6.74
CA ALA A 61 -7.14 0.97 5.48
C ALA A 61 -5.61 1.04 5.55
N VAL A 62 -4.94 0.04 4.97
CA VAL A 62 -3.48 0.11 4.81
C VAL A 62 -3.16 1.06 3.67
N VAL A 63 -2.21 1.98 3.87
CA VAL A 63 -1.69 2.82 2.79
C VAL A 63 -0.37 2.23 2.31
N ALA A 64 -0.29 1.94 1.02
CA ALA A 64 0.88 1.36 0.38
C ALA A 64 1.55 2.39 -0.54
N ASN A 65 2.88 2.49 -0.46
CA ASN A 65 3.68 3.27 -1.40
C ASN A 65 4.19 2.32 -2.49
N ILE A 66 3.63 2.41 -3.68
CA ILE A 66 3.94 1.53 -4.81
C ILE A 66 4.90 2.21 -5.78
N ALA A 67 5.69 1.43 -6.51
CA ALA A 67 6.37 1.91 -7.70
C ALA A 67 6.67 0.81 -8.71
N GLY A 68 6.74 1.25 -9.98
CA GLY A 68 6.89 0.34 -11.10
C GLY A 68 5.54 -0.27 -11.47
N THR A 69 5.57 -1.53 -11.88
CA THR A 69 4.43 -2.17 -12.56
C THR A 69 3.99 -3.45 -11.83
N ALA A 70 2.69 -3.63 -11.67
CA ALA A 70 2.09 -4.84 -11.11
C ALA A 70 0.86 -5.29 -11.94
N VAL A 71 0.46 -6.55 -11.74
CA VAL A 71 -0.68 -7.16 -12.43
C VAL A 71 -1.74 -7.56 -11.40
N ASP A 72 -2.99 -7.21 -11.69
CA ASP A 72 -4.14 -7.53 -10.85
C ASP A 72 -4.67 -8.97 -11.11
N THR A 73 -5.67 -9.42 -10.34
CA THR A 73 -6.22 -10.77 -10.49
C THR A 73 -6.98 -11.00 -11.79
N ASP A 74 -7.40 -9.93 -12.46
CA ASP A 74 -8.11 -9.97 -13.74
C ASP A 74 -7.13 -9.89 -14.93
N GLY A 75 -5.83 -9.75 -14.66
CA GLY A 75 -4.77 -9.69 -15.64
C GLY A 75 -4.48 -8.28 -16.17
N ASN A 76 -5.08 -7.23 -15.59
CA ASN A 76 -4.76 -5.86 -16.00
C ASN A 76 -3.44 -5.40 -15.38
N THR A 77 -2.67 -4.67 -16.19
CA THR A 77 -1.40 -4.08 -15.79
C THR A 77 -1.61 -2.68 -15.24
N HIS A 78 -1.03 -2.41 -14.08
CA HIS A 78 -1.01 -1.09 -13.42
C HIS A 78 0.43 -0.61 -13.32
N SER A 79 0.74 0.58 -13.83
CA SER A 79 2.11 1.10 -13.92
C SER A 79 2.24 2.51 -13.37
N PHE A 80 3.10 2.66 -12.36
CA PHE A 80 3.42 3.90 -11.66
C PHE A 80 4.93 4.00 -11.45
N GLU A 81 5.69 4.18 -12.53
CA GLU A 81 7.17 4.23 -12.49
C GLU A 81 7.71 5.35 -11.56
N GLY A 82 7.02 6.49 -11.48
CA GLY A 82 7.34 7.59 -10.56
C GLY A 82 6.88 7.39 -9.12
N GLY A 83 6.15 6.31 -8.84
CA GLY A 83 5.56 6.00 -7.55
C GLY A 83 4.16 6.60 -7.34
N HIS A 84 3.39 5.97 -6.46
CA HIS A 84 2.01 6.34 -6.14
C HIS A 84 1.57 5.79 -4.78
N TYR A 85 0.54 6.38 -4.19
CA TYR A 85 -0.10 5.84 -2.98
C TYR A 85 -1.45 5.23 -3.30
N ILE A 86 -1.64 3.99 -2.83
CA ILE A 86 -2.91 3.27 -2.94
C ILE A 86 -3.40 2.85 -1.56
N TRP A 87 -4.70 2.58 -1.47
CA TRP A 87 -5.34 2.12 -0.24
C TRP A 87 -5.75 0.66 -0.37
N VAL A 88 -5.35 -0.17 0.59
CA VAL A 88 -5.91 -1.51 0.76
C VAL A 88 -7.11 -1.39 1.71
N VAL A 89 -8.31 -1.56 1.15
CA VAL A 89 -9.58 -1.31 1.85
C VAL A 89 -10.34 -2.59 2.19
N GLY A 90 -9.83 -3.74 1.77
CA GLY A 90 -10.49 -5.02 1.96
C GLY A 90 -9.57 -6.18 1.62
N TYR A 91 -9.97 -7.39 2.01
CA TYR A 91 -9.26 -8.62 1.66
C TYR A 91 -10.20 -9.81 1.49
N ARG A 92 -9.68 -10.89 0.91
CA ARG A 92 -10.31 -12.21 0.79
C ARG A 92 -9.30 -13.31 1.10
N ASP A 93 -9.81 -14.52 1.35
CA ASP A 93 -9.00 -15.72 1.55
C ASP A 93 -7.94 -15.56 2.65
N GLY A 94 -8.35 -14.89 3.73
CA GLY A 94 -7.49 -14.58 4.87
C GLY A 94 -6.31 -13.66 4.51
N GLY A 95 -6.50 -12.73 3.57
CA GLY A 95 -5.48 -11.74 3.20
C GLY A 95 -4.64 -12.11 1.98
N LYS A 96 -4.90 -13.25 1.32
CA LYS A 96 -4.14 -13.66 0.11
C LYS A 96 -4.49 -12.81 -1.11
N THR A 97 -5.71 -12.29 -1.16
CA THR A 97 -6.15 -11.35 -2.18
C THR A 97 -6.62 -10.08 -1.49
N VAL A 98 -6.09 -8.95 -1.92
CA VAL A 98 -6.38 -7.63 -1.36
C VAL A 98 -7.24 -6.83 -2.33
N THR A 99 -8.12 -5.99 -1.79
CA THR A 99 -8.93 -5.03 -2.57
C THR A 99 -8.30 -3.66 -2.45
N ILE A 100 -7.89 -3.13 -3.59
CA ILE A 100 -7.26 -1.83 -3.73
C ILE A 100 -8.35 -0.79 -4.06
N ALA A 101 -8.25 0.37 -3.44
CA ALA A 101 -8.90 1.60 -3.88
C ALA A 101 -7.81 2.56 -4.37
N ASP A 102 -7.93 2.97 -5.62
CA ASP A 102 -6.92 3.77 -6.32
C ASP A 102 -7.58 5.01 -6.93
N SER A 103 -7.13 6.19 -6.53
CA SER A 103 -7.69 7.46 -6.99
C SER A 103 -7.11 7.94 -8.33
N ALA A 104 -6.15 7.23 -8.93
CA ALA A 104 -5.49 7.66 -10.16
C ALA A 104 -6.41 7.62 -11.39
N ASP A 105 -7.32 6.64 -11.47
CA ASP A 105 -8.33 6.56 -12.52
C ASP A 105 -9.72 6.29 -11.92
N PRO A 106 -10.67 7.24 -12.01
CA PRO A 106 -12.02 7.03 -11.49
C PRO A 106 -12.78 5.88 -12.19
N ASN A 107 -12.38 5.47 -13.40
CA ASN A 107 -12.98 4.33 -14.10
C ASN A 107 -12.45 2.97 -13.61
N MET A 108 -11.28 2.96 -12.97
CA MET A 108 -10.65 1.78 -12.34
C MET A 108 -10.41 2.04 -10.85
N ALA A 109 -11.38 2.68 -10.19
CA ALA A 109 -11.23 3.13 -8.80
C ALA A 109 -11.05 1.99 -7.78
N SER A 110 -11.34 0.74 -8.16
CA SER A 110 -11.08 -0.42 -7.32
C SER A 110 -10.78 -1.69 -8.13
N TYR A 111 -9.76 -2.42 -7.70
CA TYR A 111 -9.33 -3.69 -8.28
C TYR A 111 -8.83 -4.65 -7.18
N ARG A 112 -8.54 -5.89 -7.55
CA ARG A 112 -7.99 -6.90 -6.63
C ARG A 112 -6.66 -7.42 -7.12
N MET A 113 -5.74 -7.71 -6.20
CA MET A 113 -4.46 -8.34 -6.54
C MET A 113 -4.05 -9.34 -5.47
N SER A 114 -3.11 -10.24 -5.79
CA SER A 114 -2.51 -11.10 -4.77
C SER A 114 -1.68 -10.26 -3.80
N VAL A 115 -1.61 -10.68 -2.55
CA VAL A 115 -0.76 -10.03 -1.55
C VAL A 115 0.72 -10.15 -1.92
N ASP A 116 1.11 -11.23 -2.61
CA ASP A 116 2.48 -11.40 -3.13
C ASP A 116 2.82 -10.32 -4.18
N ASN A 117 1.91 -10.06 -5.12
CA ASN A 117 2.12 -9.00 -6.11
C ASN A 117 2.16 -7.63 -5.45
N LEU A 118 1.31 -7.38 -4.44
CA LEU A 118 1.36 -6.13 -3.68
C LEU A 118 2.69 -5.99 -2.93
N ALA A 119 3.16 -7.06 -2.26
CA ALA A 119 4.41 -7.05 -1.50
C ALA A 119 5.61 -6.73 -2.39
N ASP A 120 5.64 -7.31 -3.59
CA ASP A 120 6.66 -6.98 -4.59
C ASP A 120 6.53 -5.53 -5.10
N TRP A 121 5.31 -5.03 -5.28
CA TRP A 121 5.09 -3.68 -5.82
C TRP A 121 5.43 -2.55 -4.85
N ILE A 122 5.32 -2.82 -3.55
CA ILE A 122 5.72 -1.89 -2.49
C ILE A 122 7.17 -2.12 -2.02
N ALA A 123 7.88 -3.09 -2.59
CA ALA A 123 9.28 -3.34 -2.28
C ALA A 123 10.10 -2.06 -2.52
N THR A 124 11.17 -1.87 -1.76
CA THR A 124 11.95 -0.63 -1.62
C THR A 124 11.24 0.58 -0.98
N ARG A 125 9.93 0.53 -0.71
CA ARG A 125 9.14 1.67 -0.22
C ARG A 125 8.36 1.40 1.07
N GLY A 126 7.56 0.35 1.09
CA GLY A 126 6.77 -0.09 2.25
C GLY A 126 5.33 0.43 2.31
N TYR A 127 4.71 0.22 3.47
CA TYR A 127 3.29 0.50 3.74
C TYR A 127 3.08 0.95 5.20
N THR A 128 1.92 1.51 5.50
CA THR A 128 1.55 1.91 6.86
C THR A 128 0.24 1.27 7.26
N ALA A 129 0.24 0.70 8.46
CA ALA A 129 -0.80 -0.14 9.02
C ALA A 129 -0.97 0.19 10.51
N SER A 130 -2.06 -0.24 11.12
CA SER A 130 -2.54 0.20 12.44
C SER A 130 -3.21 -0.87 13.26
#